data_AF-A0A174SUA6-F1
#
_entry.id   AF-A0A174SUA6-F1
#
_cell.length_a   1.000
_cell.length_b   1.000
_cell.length_c   1.000
_cell.angle_alpha   90.00
_cell.angle_beta   90.00
_cell.angle_gamma   90.00
#
_symmetry.space_group_name_H-M   'P 1'
#
loop_
_entity.id
_entity.type
_entity.pdbx_description
1 polymer ?
#
loop_
_entity_poly.entity_id
_entity_poly.type
_entity_poly.pdbx_seq_one_letter_code
_entity_poly.pdbx_strand_id
1 'polypeptide(L)'
;MDKTWTTIFYQETNPVRRMELLRENTGNGERKEEQYRNQLWIARYGKSSPVKDEFVGCLLDLKYLAEVITIDWGGKRRKQGMQIIDTLGMSEIESRDELYHKILLEELQNVFLKYIEVSRNGRDFTSFVFGVGQLTEEGIAKKIAQQINMIAFQAPHLLHMDKEFALLQEAALLAFRQLYPNKEYFSENNLPF
;
A
#
# COMPACT_ATOMS: atom_id res chain seq x y z
N MET A 1 -11.25 -22.46 -9.56
CA MET A 1 -11.38 -20.99 -9.44
C MET A 1 -10.40 -20.36 -10.40
N ASP A 2 -10.88 -19.54 -11.33
CA ASP A 2 -10.07 -19.00 -12.42
C ASP A 2 -9.04 -18.03 -11.85
N LYS A 3 -7.80 -18.52 -11.65
CA LYS A 3 -6.65 -17.74 -11.13
C LYS A 3 -6.36 -16.50 -11.99
N THR A 4 -6.91 -16.45 -13.19
CA THR A 4 -6.67 -15.43 -14.19
C THR A 4 -7.28 -14.09 -13.81
N TRP A 5 -8.56 -14.03 -13.42
CA TRP A 5 -9.22 -12.73 -13.15
C TRP A 5 -8.74 -12.08 -11.84
N THR A 6 -8.48 -12.88 -10.79
CA THR A 6 -7.96 -12.37 -9.51
C THR A 6 -6.57 -11.79 -9.69
N THR A 7 -5.72 -12.44 -10.47
CA THR A 7 -4.41 -11.91 -10.86
C THR A 7 -4.55 -10.55 -11.56
N ILE A 8 -5.45 -10.45 -12.54
CA ILE A 8 -5.73 -9.19 -13.25
C ILE A 8 -6.25 -8.12 -12.27
N PHE A 9 -7.18 -8.48 -11.38
CA PHE A 9 -7.78 -7.56 -10.41
C PHE A 9 -6.76 -6.93 -9.44
N TYR A 10 -5.77 -7.70 -8.98
CA TYR A 10 -4.72 -7.20 -8.10
C TYR A 10 -3.55 -6.52 -8.81
N GLN A 11 -3.40 -6.76 -10.12
CA GLN A 11 -2.43 -6.02 -10.95
C GLN A 11 -2.99 -4.70 -11.48
N GLU A 12 -4.30 -4.59 -11.65
CA GLU A 12 -4.98 -3.38 -12.10
C GLU A 12 -4.95 -2.29 -11.03
N THR A 13 -4.57 -1.07 -11.39
CA THR A 13 -4.49 0.09 -10.49
C THR A 13 -5.52 1.17 -10.82
N ASN A 14 -6.24 1.05 -11.94
CA ASN A 14 -7.39 1.88 -12.25
C ASN A 14 -8.61 1.41 -11.43
N PRO A 15 -9.11 2.23 -10.49
CA PRO A 15 -10.15 1.78 -9.58
C PRO A 15 -11.49 1.53 -10.28
N VAL A 16 -11.80 2.24 -11.38
CA VAL A 16 -13.02 1.98 -12.16
C VAL A 16 -12.95 0.59 -12.80
N ARG A 17 -11.80 0.26 -13.41
CA ARG A 17 -11.60 -1.05 -14.02
C ARG A 17 -11.59 -2.19 -13.00
N ARG A 18 -10.98 -1.98 -11.82
CA ARG A 18 -11.05 -2.95 -10.71
C ARG A 18 -12.49 -3.19 -10.26
N MET A 19 -13.31 -2.14 -10.21
CA MET A 19 -14.73 -2.25 -9.83
C MET A 19 -15.52 -3.07 -10.83
N GLU A 20 -15.28 -2.88 -12.13
CA GLU A 20 -15.88 -3.68 -13.21
C GLU A 20 -15.52 -5.15 -13.05
N LEU A 21 -14.23 -5.47 -12.91
CA LEU A 21 -13.74 -6.83 -12.71
C LEU A 21 -14.36 -7.49 -11.47
N LEU A 22 -14.47 -6.75 -10.36
CA LEU A 22 -15.08 -7.25 -9.13
C LEU A 22 -16.56 -7.58 -9.35
N ARG A 23 -17.32 -6.71 -10.04
CA ARG A 23 -18.76 -6.92 -10.32
C ARG A 23 -19.01 -8.05 -11.31
N GLU A 24 -18.17 -8.20 -12.32
CA GLU A 24 -18.29 -9.26 -13.33
C GLU A 24 -18.03 -10.66 -12.76
N ASN A 25 -17.19 -10.75 -11.72
CA ASN A 25 -16.70 -12.03 -11.18
C ASN A 25 -17.24 -12.37 -9.78
N THR A 26 -17.94 -11.43 -9.14
CA THR A 26 -18.63 -11.65 -7.86
C THR A 26 -20.08 -11.96 -8.14
N GLY A 27 -20.54 -13.15 -7.73
CA GLY A 27 -21.94 -13.54 -7.82
C GLY A 27 -22.76 -12.91 -6.70
N ASN A 28 -23.48 -13.74 -5.94
CA ASN A 28 -24.29 -13.28 -4.80
C ASN A 28 -23.48 -12.95 -3.54
N GLY A 29 -22.14 -13.08 -3.55
CA GLY A 29 -21.31 -12.87 -2.35
C GLY A 29 -21.38 -14.02 -1.33
N GLU A 30 -21.74 -15.22 -1.78
CA GLU A 30 -21.85 -16.41 -0.92
C GLU A 30 -20.49 -17.01 -0.57
N ARG A 31 -19.47 -16.77 -1.40
CA ARG A 31 -18.11 -17.28 -1.15
C ARG A 31 -17.38 -16.38 -0.16
N LYS A 32 -16.67 -16.98 0.81
CA LYS A 32 -15.87 -16.23 1.80
C LYS A 32 -14.87 -15.27 1.14
N GLU A 33 -14.26 -15.71 0.03
CA GLU A 33 -13.33 -14.93 -0.77
C GLU A 33 -13.94 -13.63 -1.34
N GLU A 34 -15.22 -13.68 -1.74
CA GLU A 34 -15.95 -12.53 -2.25
C GLU A 34 -16.33 -11.58 -1.10
N GLN A 35 -16.74 -12.14 0.04
CA GLN A 35 -17.08 -11.36 1.23
C GLN A 35 -15.89 -10.53 1.71
N TYR A 36 -14.70 -11.14 1.79
CA TYR A 36 -13.48 -10.43 2.19
C TYR A 36 -13.06 -9.37 1.17
N ARG A 37 -13.11 -9.66 -0.13
CA ARG A 37 -12.82 -8.65 -1.16
C ARG A 37 -13.81 -7.49 -1.13
N ASN A 38 -15.10 -7.76 -0.96
CA ASN A 38 -16.12 -6.72 -0.83
C ASN A 38 -15.94 -5.89 0.44
N GLN A 39 -15.59 -6.51 1.55
CA GLN A 39 -15.28 -5.80 2.80
C GLN A 39 -14.12 -4.82 2.59
N LEU A 40 -13.01 -5.29 2.02
CA LEU A 40 -11.84 -4.44 1.76
C LEU A 40 -12.12 -3.37 0.70
N TRP A 41 -12.89 -3.71 -0.34
CA TRP A 41 -13.34 -2.75 -1.34
C TRP A 41 -14.11 -1.58 -0.71
N ILE A 42 -15.06 -1.90 0.16
CA ILE A 42 -15.86 -0.88 0.86
C ILE A 42 -14.99 -0.06 1.81
N ALA A 43 -14.05 -0.69 2.52
CA ALA A 43 -13.12 0.03 3.39
C ALA A 43 -12.24 1.00 2.59
N ARG A 44 -11.81 0.61 1.38
CA ARG A 44 -10.90 1.38 0.55
C ARG A 44 -11.56 2.50 -0.26
N TYR A 45 -12.70 2.21 -0.90
CA TYR A 45 -13.35 3.10 -1.86
C TYR A 45 -14.77 3.51 -1.47
N GLY A 46 -15.34 2.89 -0.44
CA GLY A 46 -16.75 3.05 -0.08
C GLY A 46 -17.71 2.21 -0.93
N LYS A 47 -19.02 2.45 -0.76
CA LYS A 47 -20.09 1.68 -1.44
C LYS A 47 -20.41 2.17 -2.86
N SER A 48 -19.98 3.38 -3.20
CA SER A 48 -20.27 4.05 -4.47
C SER A 48 -19.08 3.97 -5.44
N SER A 49 -19.11 4.76 -6.51
CA SER A 49 -17.98 4.90 -7.43
C SER A 49 -16.70 5.31 -6.68
N PRO A 50 -15.54 4.77 -7.06
CA PRO A 50 -14.28 5.02 -6.37
C PRO A 50 -13.73 6.40 -6.71
N VAL A 51 -14.11 7.41 -5.91
CA VAL A 51 -13.64 8.80 -6.06
C VAL A 51 -12.38 9.06 -5.23
N LYS A 52 -12.32 8.46 -4.03
CA LYS A 52 -11.19 8.57 -3.10
C LYS A 52 -10.69 7.18 -2.73
N ASP A 53 -9.37 7.04 -2.64
CA ASP A 53 -8.70 5.82 -2.19
C ASP A 53 -8.21 6.05 -0.74
N GLU A 54 -8.96 5.55 0.23
CA GLU A 54 -8.64 5.73 1.65
C GLU A 54 -7.33 5.03 2.02
N PHE A 55 -7.01 3.90 1.38
CA PHE A 55 -5.81 3.13 1.70
C PHE A 55 -4.56 3.86 1.21
N VAL A 56 -4.60 4.46 0.01
CA VAL A 56 -3.53 5.36 -0.44
C VAL A 56 -3.43 6.59 0.47
N GLY A 57 -4.56 7.11 0.96
CA GLY A 57 -4.59 8.15 1.99
C GLY A 57 -3.81 7.77 3.25
N CYS A 58 -4.00 6.56 3.76
CA CYS A 58 -3.24 6.03 4.89
C CYS A 58 -1.73 5.97 4.61
N LEU A 59 -1.30 5.60 3.40
CA LEU A 59 0.13 5.62 3.04
C LEU A 59 0.70 7.04 3.07
N LEU A 60 -0.08 8.03 2.61
CA LEU A 60 0.32 9.45 2.66
C LEU A 60 0.40 9.96 4.10
N ASP A 61 -0.53 9.54 4.97
CA ASP A 61 -0.50 9.87 6.40
C ASP A 61 0.74 9.28 7.08
N LEU A 62 1.10 8.02 6.80
CA LEU A 62 2.33 7.39 7.29
C LEU A 62 3.58 8.14 6.79
N LYS A 63 3.62 8.50 5.51
CA LYS A 63 4.72 9.31 4.97
C LYS A 63 4.86 10.63 5.72
N TYR A 64 3.76 11.34 5.91
CA TYR A 64 3.74 12.61 6.65
C TYR A 64 4.23 12.42 8.09
N LEU A 65 3.82 11.34 8.76
CA LEU A 65 4.32 10.99 10.09
C LEU A 65 5.84 10.77 10.09
N ALA A 66 6.42 10.12 9.08
CA ALA A 66 7.86 9.94 8.99
C ALA A 66 8.62 11.26 8.70
N GLU A 67 8.03 12.18 7.94
CA GLU A 67 8.66 13.46 7.56
C GLU A 67 8.67 14.51 8.68
N VAL A 68 7.67 14.48 9.56
CA VAL A 68 7.53 15.48 10.62
C VAL A 68 8.43 15.13 11.81
N ILE A 69 9.60 15.77 11.86
CA ILE A 69 10.51 15.78 13.02
C ILE A 69 9.97 16.79 14.05
N THR A 70 8.99 16.39 14.87
CA THR A 70 8.51 17.23 15.98
C THR A 70 8.52 16.50 17.33
N ILE A 71 8.71 17.29 18.38
CA ILE A 71 8.75 16.89 19.79
C ILE A 71 7.44 16.16 20.16
N ASP A 72 7.62 14.99 20.74
CA ASP A 72 6.62 13.95 20.88
C ASP A 72 5.40 14.35 21.75
N TRP A 73 4.21 14.01 21.25
CA TRP A 73 2.97 13.87 22.02
C TRP A 73 2.51 12.41 21.89
N GLY A 74 3.36 11.46 22.31
CA GLY A 74 3.35 10.04 21.89
C GLY A 74 2.00 9.33 21.87
N GLY A 75 1.08 9.69 22.76
CA GLY A 75 -0.28 9.14 22.75
C GLY A 75 -1.10 9.48 21.49
N LYS A 76 -0.97 10.71 20.95
CA LYS A 76 -1.75 11.16 19.78
C LYS A 76 -1.27 10.47 18.50
N ARG A 77 0.04 10.35 18.31
CA ARG A 77 0.63 9.71 17.12
C ARG A 77 0.36 8.22 17.10
N ARG A 78 0.51 7.53 18.24
CA ARG A 78 0.17 6.10 18.34
C ARG A 78 -1.31 5.86 18.06
N LYS A 79 -2.20 6.74 18.51
CA LYS A 79 -3.63 6.68 18.17
C LYS A 79 -3.87 6.81 16.67
N GLN A 80 -3.16 7.70 15.97
CA GLN A 80 -3.23 7.81 14.51
C GLN A 80 -2.73 6.53 13.83
N GLY A 81 -1.63 5.93 14.31
CA GLY A 81 -1.14 4.64 13.83
C GLY A 81 -2.19 3.52 13.95
N MET A 82 -2.87 3.44 15.09
CA MET A 82 -3.97 2.48 15.28
C MET A 82 -5.15 2.74 14.34
N GLN A 83 -5.50 4.00 14.09
CA GLN A 83 -6.56 4.34 13.14
C GLN A 83 -6.19 3.93 11.70
N ILE A 84 -4.91 4.05 11.34
CA ILE A 84 -4.39 3.61 10.04
C ILE A 84 -4.48 2.08 9.93
N ILE A 85 -4.08 1.34 10.95
CA ILE A 85 -4.22 -0.14 10.98
C ILE A 85 -5.67 -0.56 10.78
N ASP A 86 -6.60 0.11 11.48
CA ASP A 86 -8.02 -0.19 11.39
C ASP A 86 -8.58 0.09 9.99
N THR A 87 -8.25 1.26 9.44
CA THR A 87 -8.67 1.64 8.09
C THR A 87 -8.14 0.67 7.04
N LEU A 88 -6.90 0.22 7.18
CA LEU A 88 -6.26 -0.75 6.28
C LEU A 88 -6.77 -2.19 6.48
N GLY A 89 -7.70 -2.44 7.40
CA GLY A 89 -8.23 -3.78 7.66
C GLY A 89 -7.25 -4.71 8.39
N MET A 90 -6.18 -4.17 8.99
CA MET A 90 -5.17 -4.93 9.73
C MET A 90 -5.51 -5.10 11.21
N SER A 91 -6.60 -4.50 11.70
CA SER A 91 -7.09 -4.72 13.07
C SER A 91 -7.39 -6.20 13.33
N GLU A 92 -6.91 -6.70 14.47
CA GLU A 92 -7.16 -8.06 14.94
C GLU A 92 -6.74 -9.15 13.93
N ILE A 93 -5.74 -8.87 13.10
CA ILE A 93 -5.29 -9.76 12.03
C ILE A 93 -4.95 -11.17 12.55
N GLU A 94 -4.35 -11.28 13.74
CA GLU A 94 -4.03 -12.56 14.40
C GLU A 94 -5.24 -13.48 14.62
N SER A 95 -6.45 -12.92 14.69
CA SER A 95 -7.71 -13.68 14.87
C SER A 95 -8.37 -14.09 13.56
N ARG A 96 -7.90 -13.57 12.42
CA ARG A 96 -8.47 -13.82 11.09
C ARG A 96 -7.96 -15.13 10.50
N ASP A 97 -8.70 -15.69 9.55
CA ASP A 97 -8.25 -16.90 8.86
C ASP A 97 -7.17 -16.61 7.81
N GLU A 98 -6.43 -17.64 7.41
CA GLU A 98 -5.33 -17.54 6.42
C GLU A 98 -5.82 -16.96 5.07
N LEU A 99 -7.07 -17.24 4.71
CA LEU A 99 -7.67 -16.72 3.49
C LEU A 99 -7.80 -15.19 3.53
N TYR A 100 -8.28 -14.64 4.64
CA TYR A 100 -8.34 -13.19 4.83
C TYR A 100 -6.95 -12.55 4.75
N HIS A 101 -5.96 -13.15 5.43
CA HIS A 101 -4.57 -12.66 5.39
C HIS A 101 -4.04 -12.57 3.97
N LYS A 102 -4.24 -13.61 3.17
CA LYS A 102 -3.82 -13.63 1.77
C LYS A 102 -4.50 -12.54 0.95
N ILE A 103 -5.83 -12.43 1.06
CA ILE A 103 -6.61 -11.43 0.31
C ILE A 103 -6.21 -10.00 0.72
N LEU A 104 -5.94 -9.78 2.01
CA LEU A 104 -5.49 -8.49 2.51
C LEU A 104 -4.07 -8.16 2.03
N LEU A 105 -3.15 -9.13 2.04
CA LEU A 105 -1.80 -8.94 1.50
C LEU A 105 -1.84 -8.55 0.02
N GLU A 106 -2.64 -9.25 -0.79
CA GLU A 106 -2.85 -8.92 -2.22
C GLU A 106 -3.43 -7.51 -2.39
N GLU A 107 -4.37 -7.10 -1.52
CA GLU A 107 -4.96 -5.75 -1.56
C GLU A 107 -3.93 -4.68 -1.17
N LEU A 108 -3.18 -4.87 -0.08
CA LEU A 108 -2.13 -3.93 0.35
C LEU A 108 -1.01 -3.81 -0.68
N GLN A 109 -0.62 -4.92 -1.32
CA GLN A 109 0.34 -4.91 -2.42
C GLN A 109 -0.19 -4.03 -3.57
N ASN A 110 -1.46 -4.16 -3.92
CA ASN A 110 -2.09 -3.31 -4.94
C ASN A 110 -2.12 -1.83 -4.52
N VAL A 111 -2.33 -1.50 -3.24
CA VAL A 111 -2.23 -0.10 -2.75
C VAL A 111 -0.84 0.46 -3.03
N PHE A 112 0.23 -0.30 -2.75
CA PHE A 112 1.59 0.13 -3.05
C PHE A 112 1.85 0.25 -4.56
N LEU A 113 1.33 -0.66 -5.40
CA LEU A 113 1.39 -0.50 -6.85
C LEU A 113 0.72 0.81 -7.29
N LYS A 114 -0.46 1.13 -6.74
CA LYS A 114 -1.14 2.39 -7.02
C LYS A 114 -0.33 3.60 -6.56
N TYR A 115 0.22 3.54 -5.35
CA TYR A 115 1.06 4.59 -4.81
C TYR A 115 2.27 4.85 -5.72
N ILE A 116 2.96 3.80 -6.16
CA ILE A 116 4.13 3.91 -7.04
C ILE A 116 3.73 4.50 -8.41
N GLU A 117 2.63 4.04 -9.01
CA GLU A 117 2.10 4.59 -10.27
C GLU A 117 1.84 6.10 -10.17
N VAL A 118 1.14 6.53 -9.12
CA VAL A 118 0.81 7.95 -8.91
C VAL A 118 2.07 8.76 -8.61
N SER A 119 2.97 8.24 -7.77
CA SER A 119 4.24 8.91 -7.45
C SER A 119 5.10 9.10 -8.69
N ARG A 120 5.25 8.09 -9.56
CA ARG A 120 6.02 8.19 -10.81
C ARG A 120 5.49 9.27 -11.77
N ASN A 121 4.17 9.44 -11.81
CA ASN A 121 3.51 10.45 -12.64
C ASN A 121 3.46 11.85 -11.97
N GLY A 122 3.94 11.96 -10.73
CA GLY A 122 3.99 13.20 -9.96
C GLY A 122 5.03 14.19 -10.47
N ARG A 123 4.84 15.48 -10.14
CA ARG A 123 5.73 16.58 -10.54
C ARG A 123 7.18 16.40 -10.05
N ASP A 124 7.37 15.72 -8.91
CA ASP A 124 8.69 15.45 -8.31
C ASP A 124 9.55 14.43 -9.10
N PHE A 125 8.92 13.69 -10.01
CA PHE A 125 9.55 12.67 -10.86
C PHE A 125 9.56 13.06 -12.35
N THR A 126 8.65 13.94 -12.77
CA THR A 126 8.49 14.39 -14.17
C THR A 126 9.12 15.77 -14.45
N SER A 127 9.56 16.51 -13.42
CA SER A 127 10.15 17.83 -13.61
C SER A 127 11.61 17.77 -14.11
N PHE A 128 11.91 18.59 -15.10
CA PHE A 128 13.28 18.95 -15.47
C PHE A 128 13.94 19.65 -14.27
N VAL A 129 14.83 18.96 -13.59
CA VAL A 129 15.61 19.57 -12.50
C VAL A 129 16.77 20.32 -13.15
N PHE A 130 16.62 21.64 -13.28
CA PHE A 130 17.70 22.58 -13.62
C PHE A 130 18.56 22.19 -14.86
N GLY A 131 17.94 21.94 -16.01
CA GLY A 131 18.66 21.70 -17.27
C GLY A 131 19.26 20.28 -17.41
N VAL A 132 19.08 19.41 -16.41
CA VAL A 132 19.31 17.97 -16.51
C VAL A 132 17.95 17.33 -16.82
N GLY A 133 17.92 16.39 -17.78
CA GLY A 133 16.69 15.74 -18.24
C GLY A 133 15.90 15.01 -17.14
N GLN A 134 14.80 14.35 -17.52
CA GLN A 134 14.02 13.50 -16.61
C GLN A 134 14.94 12.51 -15.86
N LEU A 135 14.58 12.19 -14.62
CA LEU A 135 15.33 11.21 -13.83
C LEU A 135 15.45 9.88 -14.57
N THR A 136 16.62 9.25 -14.47
CA THR A 136 16.80 7.89 -14.98
C THR A 136 15.87 6.93 -14.24
N GLU A 137 15.50 5.81 -14.88
CA GLU A 137 14.71 4.75 -14.22
C GLU A 137 15.35 4.30 -12.89
N GLU A 138 16.67 4.32 -12.80
CA GLU A 138 17.39 4.03 -11.56
C GLU A 138 17.19 5.10 -10.48
N GLY A 139 17.23 6.38 -10.85
CA GLY A 139 16.93 7.49 -9.94
C GLY A 139 15.48 7.47 -9.46
N ILE A 140 14.53 7.12 -10.34
CA ILE A 140 13.12 6.93 -9.99
C ILE A 140 12.98 5.77 -9.01
N ALA A 141 13.56 4.60 -9.32
CA ALA A 141 13.51 3.43 -8.45
C ALA A 141 14.08 3.74 -7.05
N LYS A 142 15.20 4.46 -6.96
CA LYS A 142 15.80 4.86 -5.68
C LYS A 142 14.89 5.78 -4.87
N LYS A 143 14.30 6.81 -5.49
CA LYS A 143 13.35 7.71 -4.81
C LYS A 143 12.09 6.97 -4.34
N ILE A 144 11.56 6.06 -5.15
CA ILE A 144 10.42 5.22 -4.77
C ILE A 144 10.79 4.31 -3.58
N ALA A 145 11.96 3.68 -3.61
CA ALA A 145 12.45 2.87 -2.51
C ALA A 145 12.54 3.68 -1.20
N GLN A 146 13.05 4.91 -1.27
CA GLN A 146 13.10 5.82 -0.12
C GLN A 146 11.70 6.14 0.43
N GLN A 147 10.75 6.49 -0.42
CA GLN A 147 9.38 6.78 0.01
C GLN A 147 8.71 5.56 0.64
N ILE A 148 8.86 4.38 0.03
CA ILE A 148 8.35 3.13 0.58
C ILE A 148 8.99 2.83 1.93
N ASN A 149 10.31 3.05 2.06
CA ASN A 149 11.01 2.85 3.32
C ASN A 149 10.43 3.73 4.43
N MET A 150 10.18 5.01 4.13
CA MET A 150 9.57 5.94 5.07
C MET A 150 8.19 5.48 5.54
N ILE A 151 7.37 5.00 4.61
CA ILE A 151 5.98 4.60 4.86
C ILE A 151 5.89 3.28 5.62
N ALA A 152 6.58 2.25 5.14
CA ALA A 152 6.42 0.89 5.63
C ALA A 152 7.32 0.57 6.83
N PHE A 153 8.45 1.26 6.99
CA PHE A 153 9.44 0.91 8.02
C PHE A 153 9.68 2.07 8.99
N GLN A 154 10.07 3.24 8.50
CA GLN A 154 10.41 4.36 9.37
C GLN A 154 9.21 4.85 10.19
N ALA A 155 8.04 5.04 9.56
CA ALA A 155 6.84 5.48 10.27
C ALA A 155 6.40 4.47 11.36
N PRO A 156 6.25 3.16 11.07
CA PRO A 156 5.98 2.16 12.11
C PRO A 156 7.01 2.14 13.24
N HIS A 157 8.30 2.27 12.91
CA HIS A 157 9.36 2.30 13.91
C HIS A 157 9.24 3.51 14.84
N LEU A 158 9.01 4.70 14.28
CA LEU A 158 8.77 5.94 15.04
C LEU A 158 7.51 5.89 15.92
N LEU A 159 6.54 5.04 15.57
CA LEU A 159 5.34 4.80 16.34
C LEU A 159 5.50 3.69 17.40
N HIS A 160 6.62 2.95 17.37
CA HIS A 160 6.84 1.72 18.12
C HIS A 160 5.78 0.64 17.83
N MET A 161 5.44 0.47 16.55
CA MET A 161 4.37 -0.41 16.07
C MET A 161 4.84 -1.36 14.96
N ASP A 162 6.14 -1.68 14.93
CA ASP A 162 6.74 -2.51 13.86
C ASP A 162 5.99 -3.84 13.63
N LYS A 163 5.54 -4.48 14.72
CA LYS A 163 4.83 -5.77 14.66
C LYS A 163 3.43 -5.61 14.06
N GLU A 164 2.72 -4.57 14.48
CA GLU A 164 1.36 -4.31 14.01
C GLU A 164 1.32 -3.91 12.52
N PHE A 165 2.43 -3.41 11.98
CA PHE A 165 2.57 -3.06 10.56
C PHE A 165 3.30 -4.13 9.72
N ALA A 166 3.61 -5.31 10.26
CA ALA A 166 4.38 -6.34 9.56
C ALA A 166 3.76 -6.77 8.21
N LEU A 167 2.43 -6.88 8.13
CA LEU A 167 1.76 -7.23 6.87
C LEU A 167 1.89 -6.12 5.81
N LEU A 168 1.85 -4.85 6.24
CA LEU A 168 2.08 -3.70 5.36
C LEU A 168 3.52 -3.67 4.84
N GLN A 169 4.49 -4.00 5.70
CA GLN A 169 5.91 -4.13 5.33
C GLN A 169 6.12 -5.19 4.27
N GLU A 170 5.51 -6.37 4.44
CA GLU A 170 5.56 -7.44 3.45
C GLU A 170 4.96 -7.00 2.12
N ALA A 171 3.76 -6.41 2.13
CA ALA A 171 3.09 -5.89 0.95
C ALA A 171 3.94 -4.88 0.18
N ALA A 172 4.60 -3.97 0.91
CA ALA A 172 5.48 -2.97 0.35
C ALA A 172 6.67 -3.58 -0.42
N LEU A 173 7.32 -4.58 0.20
CA LEU A 173 8.45 -5.29 -0.41
C LEU A 173 8.01 -6.08 -1.64
N LEU A 174 6.85 -6.75 -1.60
CA LEU A 174 6.31 -7.48 -2.74
C LEU A 174 6.01 -6.55 -3.92
N ALA A 175 5.33 -5.42 -3.67
CA ALA A 175 5.01 -4.44 -4.69
C ALA A 175 6.28 -3.84 -5.32
N PHE A 176 7.29 -3.51 -4.51
CA PHE A 176 8.54 -2.98 -5.01
C PHE A 176 9.31 -3.98 -5.87
N ARG A 177 9.45 -5.23 -5.40
CA ARG A 177 10.13 -6.31 -6.13
C ARG A 177 9.44 -6.64 -7.45
N GLN A 178 8.10 -6.57 -7.48
CA GLN A 178 7.33 -6.77 -8.71
C GLN A 178 7.70 -5.74 -9.80
N LEU A 179 7.93 -4.48 -9.42
CA LEU A 179 8.26 -3.41 -10.38
C LEU A 179 9.77 -3.30 -10.66
N TYR A 180 10.61 -3.67 -9.70
CA TYR A 180 12.07 -3.54 -9.77
C TYR A 180 12.79 -4.84 -9.35
N PRO A 181 12.61 -5.95 -10.09
CA PRO A 181 13.06 -7.28 -9.67
C PRO A 181 14.59 -7.42 -9.54
N ASN A 182 15.36 -6.61 -10.25
CA ASN A 182 16.82 -6.69 -10.31
C ASN A 182 17.54 -5.64 -9.43
N LYS A 183 16.84 -5.02 -8.48
CA LYS A 183 17.38 -3.92 -7.67
C LYS A 183 17.40 -4.25 -6.18
N GLU A 184 18.60 -4.32 -5.60
CA GLU A 184 18.85 -4.64 -4.18
C GLU A 184 18.71 -3.41 -3.26
N TYR A 185 17.56 -2.72 -3.31
CA TYR A 185 17.30 -1.59 -2.40
C TYR A 185 16.81 -2.02 -1.01
N PHE A 186 16.38 -3.28 -0.86
CA PHE A 186 15.79 -3.83 0.37
C PHE A 186 16.43 -5.18 0.75
N SER A 187 17.76 -5.26 0.76
CA SER A 187 18.49 -6.40 1.34
C SER A 187 18.53 -6.29 2.88
N GLU A 188 18.65 -7.41 3.60
CA GLU A 188 18.73 -7.45 5.07
C GLU A 188 19.78 -6.47 5.66
N ASN A 189 20.85 -6.17 4.91
CA ASN A 189 21.91 -5.23 5.31
C ASN A 189 21.64 -3.74 4.96
N ASN A 190 20.56 -3.43 4.24
CA ASN A 190 20.24 -2.08 3.73
C ASN A 190 18.85 -1.60 4.15
N LEU A 191 18.15 -2.29 5.05
CA LEU A 191 16.99 -1.71 5.73
C LEU A 191 17.49 -0.59 6.64
N PRO A 192 17.28 0.69 6.29
CA PRO A 192 17.75 1.79 7.12
C PRO A 192 16.74 1.92 8.27
N PHE A 193 17.24 1.83 9.49
CA PHE A 193 16.74 2.74 10.52
C PHE A 193 17.38 4.10 10.28
#